data_AF-W9CJA8-F1
#
_entry.id   AF-W9CJA8-F1
#
_cell.length_a   1.000
_cell.length_b   1.000
_cell.length_c   1.000
_cell.angle_alpha   90.00
_cell.angle_beta   90.00
_cell.angle_gamma   90.00
#
_symmetry.space_group_name_H-M   'P 1'
#
loop_
_entity.id
_entity.type
_entity.pdbx_description
1 polymer ?
#
loop_
_entity_poly.entity_id
_entity_poly.type
_entity_poly.pdbx_seq_one_letter_code
_entity_poly.pdbx_strand_id
1 'polypeptide(L)'
;MSRLASLESMNDIAMAVDTLLIEGPEEFDAKDDTMDWQTLYFRSRQVITKLRSGHRYERNGLIMENLSIRRDTKLLRAVFSKLQRNSSRVLAQELYRDNAECSTHVKILAASVKDLSLQVSRKNEAEIKKRRLENDLRVLKEDMNKMTTEHRGTIITLKEESRALENKLLRSSLKIKDLDHALEVYSEVAENIMNRKREWSKPPRQRDSRIIEQGNRVAHGGTCLADAYRIMSTSNNCSGWFKEYYGITPETVIALETSDAFKKLLDMRYEVYRYRNDVGTPTRGFEEGFQKLLKAVLVDTSAAAESVQKLLVGDNKTELGSIYQSICITWNAATTVSNLHEKEAF
;
A
#
# COMPACT_ATOMS: atom_id res chain seq x y z
N MET A 1 28.16 54.17 -48.42
CA MET A 1 27.57 54.62 -47.14
C MET A 1 28.11 53.67 -46.08
N SER A 2 29.08 54.11 -45.25
CA SER A 2 28.87 54.66 -43.88
C SER A 2 28.74 53.51 -42.86
N ARG A 3 29.64 53.22 -41.89
CA ARG A 3 30.37 54.04 -40.86
C ARG A 3 29.39 54.81 -39.94
N LEU A 4 29.45 54.80 -38.60
CA LEU A 4 30.28 54.17 -37.53
C LEU A 4 29.32 53.65 -36.41
N ALA A 5 29.61 52.78 -35.42
CA ALA A 5 30.75 52.45 -34.52
C ALA A 5 30.91 53.35 -33.26
N SER A 6 31.55 52.82 -32.18
CA SER A 6 31.74 53.34 -30.79
C SER A 6 30.55 53.09 -29.81
N LEU A 7 30.67 52.30 -28.72
CA LEU A 7 31.28 52.50 -27.35
C LEU A 7 30.27 53.16 -26.37
N GLU A 8 30.17 52.88 -25.06
CA GLU A 8 31.03 52.25 -24.00
C GLU A 8 30.15 51.36 -23.05
N SER A 9 30.62 50.33 -22.32
CA SER A 9 31.40 50.30 -21.05
C SER A 9 30.67 50.89 -19.82
N MET A 10 30.68 50.35 -18.58
CA MET A 10 31.15 49.08 -17.97
C MET A 10 30.51 48.93 -16.56
N ASN A 11 30.32 47.69 -16.05
CA ASN A 11 30.29 47.33 -14.61
C ASN A 11 29.24 47.99 -13.66
N ASP A 12 28.91 47.51 -12.46
CA ASP A 12 29.28 46.32 -11.66
C ASP A 12 28.02 45.64 -11.07
N ILE A 13 28.05 44.31 -10.93
CA ILE A 13 27.67 43.52 -9.73
C ILE A 13 27.96 42.06 -10.06
N ALA A 14 28.83 41.42 -9.26
CA ALA A 14 29.19 40.03 -9.48
C ALA A 14 28.10 39.09 -8.98
N MET A 15 27.47 38.33 -9.88
CA MET A 15 26.79 37.10 -9.46
C MET A 15 27.84 36.01 -9.22
N ALA A 16 28.14 35.75 -7.96
CA ALA A 16 28.82 34.54 -7.54
C ALA A 16 27.88 33.34 -7.77
N VAL A 17 27.86 32.84 -9.01
CA VAL A 17 27.23 31.56 -9.32
C VAL A 17 28.18 30.48 -8.82
N ASP A 18 27.93 29.98 -7.61
CA ASP A 18 28.47 28.68 -7.18
C ASP A 18 27.85 27.60 -8.08
N THR A 19 28.46 27.40 -9.26
CA THR A 19 28.29 26.19 -10.03
C THR A 19 28.82 25.03 -9.19
N LEU A 20 27.92 24.39 -8.45
CA LEU A 20 28.08 22.98 -8.12
C LEU A 20 28.16 22.22 -9.45
N LEU A 21 29.39 22.05 -9.92
CA LEU A 21 29.75 21.07 -10.94
C LEU A 21 29.34 19.72 -10.38
N ILE A 22 28.14 19.26 -10.77
CA ILE A 22 27.82 17.85 -10.77
C ILE A 22 28.63 17.28 -11.92
N GLU A 23 29.83 16.81 -11.59
CA GLU A 23 30.67 16.04 -12.51
C GLU A 23 29.89 14.80 -12.98
N GLY A 24 30.29 14.26 -14.14
CA GLY A 24 29.49 13.28 -14.85
C GLY A 24 29.30 11.95 -14.09
N PRO A 25 28.43 11.06 -14.58
CA PRO A 25 28.26 9.74 -14.00
C PRO A 25 29.54 8.90 -14.22
N GLU A 26 30.45 8.94 -13.25
CA GLU A 26 31.50 7.94 -13.13
C GLU A 26 30.84 6.56 -12.86
N GLU A 27 31.35 5.53 -13.52
CA GLU A 27 30.88 4.15 -13.33
C GLU A 27 31.29 3.66 -11.94
N PHE A 28 30.36 3.73 -10.99
CA PHE A 28 30.62 3.26 -9.62
C PHE A 28 30.71 1.73 -9.58
N ASP A 29 31.93 1.23 -9.69
CA ASP A 29 32.30 -0.19 -9.56
C ASP A 29 31.74 -0.77 -8.25
N ALA A 30 31.15 -1.96 -8.33
CA ALA A 30 30.33 -2.55 -7.28
C ALA A 30 31.18 -3.18 -6.17
N LYS A 31 31.86 -2.35 -5.37
CA LYS A 31 32.73 -2.78 -4.27
C LYS A 31 32.61 -1.88 -3.02
N ASP A 32 32.94 -2.48 -1.88
CA ASP A 32 33.06 -1.87 -0.55
C ASP A 32 31.75 -1.40 0.12
N ASP A 33 30.77 -2.30 0.18
CA ASP A 33 29.52 -2.14 0.96
C ASP A 33 29.77 -2.29 2.48
N THR A 34 30.52 -1.35 3.07
CA THR A 34 30.62 -1.18 4.53
C THR A 34 30.70 0.30 4.94
N MET A 35 29.91 1.18 4.31
CA MET A 35 29.90 2.62 4.67
C MET A 35 29.31 2.82 6.08
N ASP A 36 30.21 2.96 7.06
CA ASP A 36 29.89 3.02 8.49
C ASP A 36 28.77 4.02 8.84
N TRP A 37 27.73 3.49 9.50
CA TRP A 37 26.57 4.26 9.93
C TRP A 37 26.91 5.34 10.96
N GLN A 38 27.99 5.20 11.74
CA GLN A 38 28.44 6.25 12.66
C GLN A 38 28.94 7.47 11.88
N THR A 39 29.70 7.25 10.80
CA THR A 39 30.17 8.30 9.89
C THR A 39 29.00 9.05 9.24
N LEU A 40 27.95 8.34 8.80
CA LEU A 40 26.71 8.95 8.29
C LEU A 40 25.97 9.73 9.40
N TYR A 41 25.85 9.18 10.60
CA TYR A 41 25.25 9.84 11.76
C TYR A 41 26.00 11.12 12.16
N PHE A 42 27.33 11.10 12.20
CA PHE A 42 28.14 12.28 12.51
C PHE A 42 28.06 13.35 11.42
N ARG A 43 28.08 12.99 10.12
CA ARG A 43 27.83 13.94 9.02
C ARG A 43 26.45 14.59 9.14
N SER A 44 25.39 13.80 9.34
CA SER A 44 24.02 14.28 9.57
C SER A 44 23.95 15.26 10.76
N ARG A 45 24.56 14.89 11.90
CA ARG A 45 24.58 15.71 13.12
C ARG A 45 25.36 17.02 12.96
N GLN A 46 26.42 17.05 12.14
CA GLN A 46 27.11 18.29 11.78
C GLN A 46 26.24 19.20 10.90
N VAL A 47 25.58 18.66 9.87
CA VAL A 47 24.68 19.43 8.98
C VAL A 47 23.50 20.02 9.75
N ILE A 48 22.84 19.21 10.61
CA ILE A 48 21.75 19.67 11.48
C ILE A 48 22.23 20.76 12.45
N THR A 49 23.47 20.66 12.96
CA THR A 49 24.05 21.70 13.82
C THR A 49 24.29 23.00 13.04
N LYS A 50 24.82 22.93 11.81
CA LYS A 50 25.02 24.09 10.94
C LYS A 50 23.70 24.80 10.59
N LEU A 51 22.66 24.05 10.21
CA LEU A 51 21.30 24.58 9.98
C LEU A 51 20.75 25.27 11.23
N ARG A 52 20.91 24.65 12.41
CA ARG A 52 20.49 25.23 13.70
C ARG A 52 21.29 26.48 14.09
N SER A 53 22.52 26.68 13.62
CA SER A 53 23.21 27.99 13.75
C SER A 53 22.69 29.01 12.75
N GLY A 54 22.49 28.64 11.48
CA GLY A 54 21.97 29.52 10.42
C GLY A 54 20.64 30.17 10.81
N HIS A 55 19.63 29.36 11.11
CA HIS A 55 18.31 29.87 11.53
C HIS A 55 18.34 30.67 12.84
N ARG A 56 19.32 30.46 13.73
CA ARG A 56 19.49 31.31 14.92
C ARG A 56 20.09 32.67 14.57
N TYR A 57 21.00 32.73 13.61
CA TYR A 57 21.56 33.99 13.11
C TYR A 57 20.50 34.79 12.35
N GLU A 58 19.78 34.14 11.44
CA GLU A 58 18.64 34.68 10.68
C GLU A 58 17.52 35.21 11.59
N ARG A 59 17.07 34.42 12.58
CA ARG A 59 16.07 34.85 13.56
C ARG A 59 16.54 36.07 14.37
N ASN A 60 17.83 36.12 14.74
CA ASN A 60 18.38 37.26 15.47
C ASN A 60 18.48 38.51 14.58
N GLY A 61 18.78 38.36 13.29
CA GLY A 61 18.69 39.44 12.30
C GLY A 61 17.28 40.03 12.21
N LEU A 62 16.27 39.17 11.99
CA LEU A 62 14.85 39.57 11.93
C LEU A 62 14.34 40.22 13.23
N ILE A 63 14.87 39.82 14.39
CA ILE A 63 14.60 40.46 15.69
C ILE A 63 15.22 41.87 15.75
N MET A 64 16.47 42.03 15.32
CA MET A 64 17.15 43.33 15.31
C MET A 64 16.51 44.32 14.32
N GLU A 65 16.10 43.84 13.15
CA GLU A 65 15.34 44.59 12.15
C GLU A 65 13.98 45.04 12.72
N ASN A 66 13.22 44.13 13.34
CA ASN A 66 11.98 44.47 14.05
C ASN A 66 12.19 45.52 15.15
N LEU A 67 13.33 45.47 15.86
CA LEU A 67 13.68 46.47 16.88
C LEU A 67 14.04 47.82 16.27
N SER A 68 14.66 47.88 15.07
CA SER A 68 14.83 49.14 14.33
C SER A 68 13.47 49.69 13.90
N ILE A 69 12.66 48.91 13.17
CA ILE A 69 11.33 49.32 12.70
C ILE A 69 10.46 49.85 13.85
N ARG A 70 10.54 49.25 15.05
CA ARG A 70 9.85 49.75 16.26
C ARG A 70 10.42 51.07 16.80
N ARG A 71 11.73 51.31 16.74
CA ARG A 71 12.36 52.61 17.05
C ARG A 71 11.95 53.68 16.05
N ASP A 72 12.03 53.37 14.77
CA ASP A 72 11.71 54.29 13.66
C ASP A 72 10.23 54.66 13.66
N THR A 73 9.34 53.68 13.90
CA THR A 73 7.91 53.90 14.15
C THR A 73 7.66 54.79 15.39
N LYS A 74 8.46 54.64 16.45
CA LYS A 74 8.34 55.47 17.67
C LYS A 74 8.82 56.90 17.42
N LEU A 75 9.88 57.09 16.63
CA LEU A 75 10.36 58.41 16.18
C LEU A 75 9.33 59.09 15.28
N LEU A 76 8.80 58.40 14.27
CA LEU A 76 7.73 58.89 13.41
C LEU A 76 6.50 59.31 14.24
N ARG A 77 6.07 58.50 15.20
CA ARG A 77 4.93 58.81 16.09
C ARG A 77 5.20 60.00 17.01
N ALA A 78 6.44 60.20 17.44
CA ALA A 78 6.85 61.39 18.19
C ALA A 78 6.90 62.66 17.32
N VAL A 79 7.37 62.56 16.08
CA VAL A 79 7.33 63.65 15.09
C VAL A 79 5.89 64.02 14.75
N PHE A 80 5.02 63.03 14.51
CA PHE A 80 3.58 63.26 14.29
C PHE A 80 2.93 63.96 15.49
N SER A 81 3.24 63.52 16.71
CA SER A 81 2.78 64.16 17.96
C SER A 81 3.30 65.60 18.12
N LYS A 82 4.45 65.93 17.52
CA LYS A 82 5.05 67.27 17.54
C LYS A 82 4.43 68.18 16.48
N LEU A 83 4.15 67.69 15.27
CA LEU A 83 3.35 68.42 14.28
C LEU A 83 1.92 68.68 14.82
N GLN A 84 1.27 67.67 15.38
CA GLN A 84 -0.11 67.75 15.86
C GLN A 84 -0.28 68.74 17.03
N ARG A 85 0.76 68.95 17.85
CA ARG A 85 0.76 69.96 18.92
C ARG A 85 1.12 71.38 18.46
N ASN A 86 1.75 71.53 17.30
CA ASN A 86 2.14 72.84 16.76
C ASN A 86 1.05 73.51 15.90
N SER A 87 -0.12 72.88 15.75
CA SER A 87 -1.22 73.35 14.89
C SER A 87 -2.32 74.14 15.62
N SER A 88 -2.09 74.61 16.86
CA SER A 88 -3.16 75.22 17.69
C SER A 88 -2.66 76.21 18.76
N ARG A 89 -2.26 77.42 18.33
CA ARG A 89 -2.06 78.71 19.10
C ARG A 89 -1.32 79.68 18.16
N VAL A 90 -1.66 80.96 17.91
CA VAL A 90 -2.74 81.89 18.35
C VAL A 90 -2.99 82.92 17.20
N LEU A 91 -4.21 83.49 17.11
CA LEU A 91 -4.57 84.73 16.39
C LEU A 91 -5.00 85.77 17.47
N ALA A 92 -4.97 87.11 17.33
CA ALA A 92 -4.96 88.00 16.17
C ALA A 92 -4.37 89.42 16.53
N GLN A 93 -4.65 90.44 15.69
CA GLN A 93 -4.41 91.90 15.86
C GLN A 93 -2.92 92.37 15.80
N GLU A 94 -2.50 93.53 15.26
CA GLU A 94 -2.96 94.52 14.24
C GLU A 94 -1.78 95.55 14.03
N LEU A 95 -1.72 96.58 13.15
CA LEU A 95 -2.60 97.23 12.16
C LEU A 95 -1.74 97.92 11.04
N TYR A 96 -2.38 98.37 9.94
CA TYR A 96 -2.01 99.40 8.93
C TYR A 96 -0.60 99.58 8.27
N ARG A 97 -0.64 99.57 6.92
CA ARG A 97 0.07 100.44 5.92
C ARG A 97 1.61 100.35 5.75
N ASP A 98 2.19 100.53 4.55
CA ASP A 98 1.60 100.74 3.20
C ASP A 98 2.48 100.24 2.02
N ASN A 99 1.82 99.88 0.91
CA ASN A 99 2.25 99.95 -0.50
C ASN A 99 3.61 99.39 -1.01
N ALA A 100 3.60 98.20 -1.66
CA ALA A 100 4.59 97.78 -2.69
C ALA A 100 4.16 96.55 -3.55
N GLU A 101 2.88 96.39 -3.91
CA GLU A 101 2.36 95.13 -4.48
C GLU A 101 2.52 94.99 -6.00
N CYS A 102 3.39 94.07 -6.46
CA CYS A 102 3.28 93.40 -7.77
C CYS A 102 4.18 92.14 -7.89
N SER A 103 5.44 92.22 -7.43
CA SER A 103 6.45 91.15 -7.62
C SER A 103 6.20 89.86 -6.80
N THR A 104 5.35 89.93 -5.77
CA THR A 104 5.11 88.84 -4.80
C THR A 104 4.11 87.81 -5.29
N HIS A 105 2.96 88.23 -5.84
CA HIS A 105 1.87 87.32 -6.23
C HIS A 105 2.29 86.29 -7.29
N VAL A 106 3.09 86.68 -8.28
CA VAL A 106 3.61 85.74 -9.30
C VAL A 106 4.47 84.65 -8.67
N LYS A 107 5.29 84.98 -7.67
CA LYS A 107 6.14 84.01 -6.95
C LYS A 107 5.31 83.07 -6.07
N ILE A 108 4.28 83.58 -5.41
CA ILE A 108 3.34 82.79 -4.60
C ILE A 108 2.54 81.82 -5.47
N LEU A 109 2.01 82.28 -6.61
CA LEU A 109 1.29 81.43 -7.57
C LEU A 109 2.21 80.37 -8.19
N ALA A 110 3.43 80.73 -8.60
CA ALA A 110 4.40 79.78 -9.12
C ALA A 110 4.80 78.70 -8.08
N ALA A 111 4.94 79.08 -6.81
CA ALA A 111 5.17 78.13 -5.72
C ALA A 111 3.98 77.18 -5.50
N SER A 112 2.75 77.73 -5.51
CA SER A 112 1.50 76.95 -5.36
C SER A 112 1.30 75.94 -6.49
N VAL A 113 1.49 76.35 -7.75
CA VAL A 113 1.42 75.47 -8.92
C VAL A 113 2.50 74.38 -8.88
N LYS A 114 3.71 74.70 -8.39
CA LYS A 114 4.80 73.72 -8.24
C LYS A 114 4.51 72.69 -7.15
N ASP A 115 3.91 73.08 -6.03
CA ASP A 115 3.49 72.14 -4.98
C ASP A 115 2.33 71.24 -5.46
N LEU A 116 1.30 71.81 -6.11
CA LEU A 116 0.21 71.03 -6.72
C LEU A 116 0.72 70.00 -7.74
N SER A 117 1.70 70.37 -8.56
CA SER A 117 2.35 69.45 -9.52
C SER A 117 3.09 68.30 -8.81
N LEU A 118 3.77 68.58 -7.69
CA LEU A 118 4.41 67.57 -6.84
C LEU A 118 3.38 66.66 -6.13
N GLN A 119 2.26 67.21 -5.67
CA GLN A 119 1.18 66.42 -5.07
C GLN A 119 0.53 65.47 -6.09
N VAL A 120 0.24 65.94 -7.30
CA VAL A 120 -0.30 65.10 -8.39
C VAL A 120 0.69 64.00 -8.78
N SER A 121 1.98 64.33 -8.91
CA SER A 121 3.04 63.34 -9.22
C SER A 121 3.13 62.25 -8.15
N ARG A 122 3.15 62.63 -6.87
CA ARG A 122 3.15 61.68 -5.72
C ARG A 122 1.90 60.81 -5.68
N LYS A 123 0.72 61.37 -6.00
CA LYS A 123 -0.53 60.60 -6.08
C LYS A 123 -0.48 59.57 -7.20
N ASN A 124 0.00 59.96 -8.39
CA ASN A 124 0.15 59.06 -9.53
C ASN A 124 1.13 57.92 -9.22
N GLU A 125 2.28 58.21 -8.57
CA GLU A 125 3.20 57.17 -8.09
C GLU A 125 2.55 56.20 -7.11
N ALA A 126 1.80 56.70 -6.14
CA ALA A 126 1.11 55.88 -5.15
C ALA A 126 0.04 54.99 -5.81
N GLU A 127 -0.66 55.50 -6.82
CA GLU A 127 -1.66 54.74 -7.57
C GLU A 127 -1.03 53.69 -8.50
N ILE A 128 0.13 53.97 -9.11
CA ILE A 128 0.93 52.97 -9.85
C ILE A 128 1.44 51.87 -8.90
N LYS A 129 1.96 52.24 -7.73
CA LYS A 129 2.39 51.28 -6.68
C LYS A 129 1.23 50.40 -6.20
N LYS A 130 0.04 51.00 -6.00
CA LYS A 130 -1.19 50.27 -5.66
C LYS A 130 -1.56 49.25 -6.74
N ARG A 131 -1.63 49.66 -8.01
CA ARG A 131 -1.98 48.75 -9.13
C ARG A 131 -1.00 47.59 -9.30
N ARG A 132 0.29 47.79 -9.00
CA ARG A 132 1.28 46.69 -8.95
C ARG A 132 0.93 45.70 -7.85
N LEU A 133 0.79 46.15 -6.60
CA LEU A 133 0.42 45.29 -5.47
C LEU A 133 -0.91 44.55 -5.68
N GLU A 134 -1.91 45.18 -6.30
CA GLU A 134 -3.19 44.52 -6.67
C GLU A 134 -3.02 43.43 -7.73
N ASN A 135 -2.08 43.59 -8.67
CA ASN A 135 -1.74 42.59 -9.67
C ASN A 135 -0.89 41.45 -9.08
N ASP A 136 0.09 41.78 -8.24
CA ASP A 136 0.96 40.82 -7.54
C ASP A 136 0.14 39.91 -6.61
N LEU A 137 -0.83 40.49 -5.87
CA LEU A 137 -1.79 39.74 -5.05
C LEU A 137 -2.73 38.84 -5.89
N ARG A 138 -3.02 39.22 -7.15
CA ARG A 138 -3.83 38.37 -8.04
C ARG A 138 -3.03 37.16 -8.51
N VAL A 139 -1.80 37.36 -8.97
CA VAL A 139 -0.89 36.27 -9.39
C VAL A 139 -0.64 35.31 -8.24
N LEU A 140 -0.29 35.81 -7.05
CA LEU A 140 -0.08 34.97 -5.85
C LEU A 140 -1.32 34.11 -5.51
N LYS A 141 -2.53 34.64 -5.71
CA LYS A 141 -3.79 33.91 -5.48
C LYS A 141 -4.05 32.87 -6.58
N GLU A 142 -3.72 33.17 -7.83
CA GLU A 142 -3.80 32.24 -8.96
C GLU A 142 -2.82 31.06 -8.76
N ASP A 143 -1.57 31.32 -8.40
CA ASP A 143 -0.55 30.30 -8.09
C ASP A 143 -0.93 29.45 -6.87
N MET A 144 -1.40 30.07 -5.77
CA MET A 144 -1.80 29.33 -4.57
C MET A 144 -3.02 28.43 -4.82
N ASN A 145 -3.96 28.87 -5.67
CA ASN A 145 -5.07 28.04 -6.11
C ASN A 145 -4.59 26.85 -6.95
N LYS A 146 -3.70 27.09 -7.94
CA LYS A 146 -3.11 26.06 -8.79
C LYS A 146 -2.39 24.99 -7.95
N MET A 147 -1.49 25.42 -7.06
CA MET A 147 -0.80 24.54 -6.12
C MET A 147 -1.78 23.73 -5.26
N THR A 148 -2.88 24.34 -4.81
CA THR A 148 -3.92 23.65 -4.04
C THR A 148 -4.64 22.58 -4.86
N THR A 149 -4.94 22.84 -6.14
CA THR A 149 -5.54 21.85 -7.04
C THR A 149 -4.59 20.70 -7.39
N GLU A 150 -3.30 20.98 -7.60
CA GLU A 150 -2.26 19.97 -7.89
C GLU A 150 -2.06 19.04 -6.70
N HIS A 151 -1.83 19.59 -5.49
CA HIS A 151 -1.74 18.80 -4.26
C HIS A 151 -3.00 17.97 -3.99
N ARG A 152 -4.19 18.52 -4.26
CA ARG A 152 -5.46 17.77 -4.13
C ARG A 152 -5.51 16.57 -5.10
N GLY A 153 -4.99 16.72 -6.32
CA GLY A 153 -4.82 15.62 -7.27
C GLY A 153 -3.90 14.54 -6.72
N THR A 154 -2.69 14.90 -6.26
CA THR A 154 -1.71 13.96 -5.69
C THR A 154 -2.24 13.24 -4.45
N ILE A 155 -3.03 13.93 -3.60
CA ILE A 155 -3.69 13.32 -2.42
C ILE A 155 -4.77 12.30 -2.83
N ILE A 156 -5.38 12.44 -4.00
CA ILE A 156 -6.34 11.45 -4.52
C ILE A 156 -5.60 10.22 -5.06
N THR A 157 -4.58 10.41 -5.92
CA THR A 157 -3.82 9.28 -6.49
C THR A 157 -3.14 8.45 -5.40
N LEU A 158 -2.48 9.09 -4.42
CA LEU A 158 -1.85 8.39 -3.30
C LEU A 158 -2.86 7.58 -2.44
N LYS A 159 -4.12 8.02 -2.34
CA LYS A 159 -5.17 7.26 -1.63
C LYS A 159 -5.67 6.06 -2.43
N GLU A 160 -5.71 6.18 -3.75
CA GLU A 160 -6.08 5.08 -4.65
C GLU A 160 -4.96 4.03 -4.71
N GLU A 161 -3.69 4.47 -4.75
CA GLU A 161 -2.51 3.62 -4.63
C GLU A 161 -2.43 2.91 -3.26
N SER A 162 -2.64 3.62 -2.14
CA SER A 162 -2.71 3.02 -0.80
C SER A 162 -3.77 1.91 -0.75
N ARG A 163 -4.99 2.20 -1.22
CA ARG A 163 -6.07 1.21 -1.28
C ARG A 163 -5.73 0.03 -2.20
N ALA A 164 -5.04 0.25 -3.31
CA ALA A 164 -4.61 -0.82 -4.20
C ALA A 164 -3.55 -1.72 -3.52
N LEU A 165 -2.61 -1.14 -2.78
CA LEU A 165 -1.60 -1.84 -2.00
C LEU A 165 -2.20 -2.61 -0.82
N GLU A 166 -3.15 -2.03 -0.08
CA GLU A 166 -3.92 -2.68 0.98
C GLU A 166 -4.67 -3.92 0.46
N ASN A 167 -5.36 -3.80 -0.69
CA ASN A 167 -6.03 -4.92 -1.35
C ASN A 167 -5.05 -6.01 -1.83
N LYS A 168 -3.86 -5.61 -2.32
CA LYS A 168 -2.80 -6.54 -2.74
C LYS A 168 -2.21 -7.28 -1.53
N LEU A 169 -1.98 -6.58 -0.41
CA LEU A 169 -1.49 -7.16 0.84
C LEU A 169 -2.50 -8.16 1.43
N LEU A 170 -3.79 -7.81 1.47
CA LEU A 170 -4.84 -8.70 1.95
C LEU A 170 -4.91 -10.00 1.12
N ARG A 171 -4.89 -9.88 -0.22
CA ARG A 171 -4.86 -11.05 -1.13
C ARG A 171 -3.60 -11.89 -0.97
N SER A 172 -2.45 -11.26 -0.73
CA SER A 172 -1.19 -11.98 -0.49
C SER A 172 -1.19 -12.71 0.84
N SER A 173 -1.77 -12.11 1.90
CA SER A 173 -1.89 -12.70 3.23
C SER A 173 -2.79 -13.94 3.22
N LEU A 174 -3.95 -13.84 2.56
CA LEU A 174 -4.84 -14.99 2.33
C LEU A 174 -4.11 -16.11 1.57
N LYS A 175 -3.44 -15.79 0.45
CA LYS A 175 -2.70 -16.79 -0.33
C LYS A 175 -1.55 -17.45 0.44
N ILE A 176 -0.89 -16.74 1.37
CA ILE A 176 0.11 -17.35 2.25
C ILE A 176 -0.55 -18.37 3.17
N LYS A 177 -1.65 -18.01 3.85
CA LYS A 177 -2.41 -18.93 4.70
C LYS A 177 -2.89 -20.18 3.93
N ASP A 178 -3.39 -19.99 2.71
CA ASP A 178 -3.84 -21.10 1.85
C ASP A 178 -2.69 -22.05 1.48
N LEU A 179 -1.46 -21.53 1.34
CA LEU A 179 -0.26 -22.32 1.07
C LEU A 179 0.29 -23.02 2.32
N ASP A 180 0.29 -22.35 3.48
CA ASP A 180 0.70 -22.92 4.76
C ASP A 180 -0.18 -24.14 5.13
N HIS A 181 -1.50 -24.00 4.95
CA HIS A 181 -2.47 -25.07 5.16
C HIS A 181 -2.33 -26.21 4.14
N ALA A 182 -2.07 -25.90 2.86
CA ALA A 182 -1.73 -26.93 1.88
C ALA A 182 -0.45 -27.70 2.24
N LEU A 183 0.56 -27.03 2.82
CA LEU A 183 1.78 -27.66 3.32
C LEU A 183 1.51 -28.56 4.53
N GLU A 184 0.57 -28.22 5.41
CA GLU A 184 0.12 -29.10 6.51
C GLU A 184 -0.48 -30.40 5.95
N VAL A 185 -1.40 -30.31 4.98
CA VAL A 185 -2.00 -31.47 4.29
C VAL A 185 -0.95 -32.34 3.60
N TYR A 186 0.05 -31.76 2.91
CA TYR A 186 1.14 -32.54 2.31
C TYR A 186 2.07 -33.16 3.36
N SER A 187 2.24 -32.51 4.52
CA SER A 187 3.07 -33.03 5.61
C SER A 187 2.42 -34.26 6.25
N GLU A 188 1.10 -34.25 6.50
CA GLU A 188 0.37 -35.43 6.97
C GLU A 188 0.53 -36.62 6.00
N VAL A 189 0.43 -36.35 4.69
CA VAL A 189 0.66 -37.35 3.64
C VAL A 189 2.09 -37.93 3.71
N ALA A 190 3.10 -37.07 3.81
CA ALA A 190 4.51 -37.49 3.88
C ALA A 190 4.82 -38.26 5.17
N GLU A 191 4.30 -37.83 6.31
CA GLU A 191 4.49 -38.50 7.60
C GLU A 191 3.86 -39.89 7.62
N ASN A 192 2.61 -40.05 7.14
CA ASN A 192 1.96 -41.36 7.03
C ASN A 192 2.78 -42.36 6.19
N ILE A 193 3.34 -41.91 5.07
CA ILE A 193 4.21 -42.73 4.21
C ILE A 193 5.53 -43.08 4.91
N MET A 194 6.15 -42.13 5.61
CA MET A 194 7.40 -42.36 6.34
C MET A 194 7.21 -43.23 7.58
N ASN A 195 6.07 -43.12 8.27
CA ASN A 195 5.71 -43.97 9.40
C ASN A 195 5.49 -45.42 8.96
N ARG A 196 4.79 -45.67 7.85
CA ARG A 196 4.78 -47.00 7.20
C ARG A 196 6.19 -47.52 6.94
N LYS A 197 7.11 -46.71 6.37
CA LYS A 197 8.50 -47.15 6.12
C LYS A 197 9.24 -47.51 7.42
N ARG A 198 9.03 -46.76 8.51
CA ARG A 198 9.54 -47.09 9.85
C ARG A 198 8.99 -48.43 10.34
N GLU A 199 7.70 -48.71 10.18
CA GLU A 199 7.13 -50.01 10.54
C GLU A 199 7.73 -51.17 9.73
N TRP A 200 7.89 -51.02 8.42
CA TRP A 200 8.49 -52.08 7.59
C TRP A 200 9.94 -52.42 8.00
N SER A 201 10.70 -51.45 8.53
CA SER A 201 12.03 -51.70 9.10
C SER A 201 12.05 -52.48 10.43
N LYS A 202 10.91 -52.59 11.14
CA LYS A 202 10.82 -53.43 12.35
C LYS A 202 10.72 -54.92 12.00
N PRO A 203 11.15 -55.83 12.90
CA PRO A 203 10.86 -57.26 12.81
C PRO A 203 9.35 -57.52 12.66
N PRO A 204 8.89 -58.50 11.84
CA PRO A 204 7.46 -58.69 11.55
C PRO A 204 6.53 -58.78 12.76
N ARG A 205 6.99 -59.36 13.87
CA ARG A 205 6.21 -59.49 15.13
C ARG A 205 6.09 -58.18 15.95
N GLN A 206 6.72 -57.09 15.51
CA GLN A 206 6.75 -55.79 16.19
C GLN A 206 6.15 -54.65 15.33
N ARG A 207 5.59 -54.98 14.17
CA ARG A 207 4.97 -54.01 13.24
C ARG A 207 3.55 -53.70 13.69
N ASP A 208 3.15 -52.44 13.71
CA ASP A 208 1.75 -52.07 13.79
C ASP A 208 1.12 -52.14 12.39
N SER A 209 0.19 -53.08 12.18
CA SER A 209 -0.49 -53.22 10.89
C SER A 209 -1.32 -51.98 10.55
N ARG A 210 -1.86 -51.27 11.55
CA ARG A 210 -2.71 -50.08 11.33
C ARG A 210 -1.91 -48.93 10.73
N ILE A 211 -0.66 -48.75 11.16
CA ILE A 211 0.25 -47.73 10.62
C ILE A 211 0.69 -48.11 9.20
N ILE A 212 0.92 -49.41 8.94
CA ILE A 212 1.19 -49.91 7.60
C ILE A 212 -0.01 -49.72 6.68
N GLU A 213 -1.22 -50.07 7.11
CA GLU A 213 -2.48 -49.92 6.39
C GLU A 213 -2.78 -48.43 6.10
N GLN A 214 -2.54 -47.53 7.05
CA GLN A 214 -2.69 -46.08 6.84
C GLN A 214 -1.71 -45.54 5.81
N GLY A 215 -0.41 -45.85 5.92
CA GLY A 215 0.58 -45.45 4.92
C GLY A 215 0.51 -46.26 3.61
N ASN A 216 -0.25 -47.36 3.55
CA ASN A 216 -0.62 -48.04 2.31
C ASN A 216 -1.66 -47.19 1.57
N ARG A 217 -2.78 -46.85 2.23
CA ARG A 217 -3.83 -45.98 1.67
C ARG A 217 -3.25 -44.66 1.16
N VAL A 218 -2.54 -43.92 2.00
CA VAL A 218 -1.98 -42.61 1.61
C VAL A 218 -0.97 -42.70 0.44
N ALA A 219 -0.18 -43.78 0.34
CA ALA A 219 0.79 -43.95 -0.75
C ALA A 219 0.17 -44.45 -2.07
N HIS A 220 -0.92 -45.22 -2.00
CA HIS A 220 -1.44 -45.99 -3.13
C HIS A 220 -2.86 -45.60 -3.54
N GLY A 221 -3.71 -45.21 -2.60
CA GLY A 221 -5.01 -44.56 -2.83
C GLY A 221 -4.93 -43.04 -2.93
N GLY A 222 -3.80 -42.42 -2.59
CA GLY A 222 -3.68 -40.95 -2.53
C GLY A 222 -4.50 -40.37 -1.37
N THR A 223 -4.81 -39.07 -1.46
CA THR A 223 -5.84 -38.42 -0.63
C THR A 223 -6.51 -37.30 -1.43
N CYS A 224 -7.84 -37.24 -1.40
CA CYS A 224 -8.62 -36.31 -2.23
C CYS A 224 -8.29 -34.84 -1.93
N LEU A 225 -7.94 -34.52 -0.68
CA LEU A 225 -7.62 -33.17 -0.24
C LEU A 225 -6.24 -32.72 -0.74
N ALA A 226 -5.21 -33.57 -0.64
CA ALA A 226 -3.88 -33.24 -1.18
C ALA A 226 -3.90 -33.14 -2.71
N ASP A 227 -4.63 -34.01 -3.40
CA ASP A 227 -4.81 -33.90 -4.86
C ASP A 227 -5.61 -32.64 -5.24
N ALA A 228 -6.62 -32.24 -4.47
CA ALA A 228 -7.35 -31.01 -4.69
C ALA A 228 -6.44 -29.78 -4.54
N TYR A 229 -5.69 -29.66 -3.45
CA TYR A 229 -4.72 -28.59 -3.26
C TYR A 229 -3.63 -28.58 -4.33
N ARG A 230 -3.15 -29.74 -4.78
CA ARG A 230 -2.14 -29.88 -5.84
C ARG A 230 -2.64 -29.36 -7.19
N ILE A 231 -3.92 -29.56 -7.49
CA ILE A 231 -4.53 -29.06 -8.74
C ILE A 231 -4.85 -27.57 -8.63
N MET A 232 -5.33 -27.09 -7.48
CA MET A 232 -5.58 -25.66 -7.26
C MET A 232 -4.31 -24.81 -7.18
N SER A 233 -3.17 -25.39 -6.77
CA SER A 233 -1.88 -24.70 -6.68
C SER A 233 -1.03 -24.73 -7.96
N THR A 234 -1.38 -25.56 -8.95
CA THR A 234 -0.61 -25.71 -10.20
C THR A 234 -1.42 -25.31 -11.43
N SER A 235 -0.75 -24.81 -12.47
CA SER A 235 -1.37 -24.50 -13.76
C SER A 235 -1.68 -25.74 -14.62
N ASN A 236 -1.58 -26.94 -14.05
CA ASN A 236 -1.81 -28.20 -14.77
C ASN A 236 -3.31 -28.52 -14.76
N ASN A 237 -3.92 -28.60 -15.94
CA ASN A 237 -5.37 -28.78 -16.09
C ASN A 237 -5.83 -30.24 -15.83
N CYS A 238 -5.41 -30.81 -14.70
CA CYS A 238 -5.80 -32.15 -14.22
C CYS A 238 -7.20 -32.18 -13.59
N SER A 239 -7.95 -31.07 -13.66
CA SER A 239 -9.34 -30.95 -13.18
C SER A 239 -10.28 -32.03 -13.75
N GLY A 240 -10.11 -32.37 -15.04
CA GLY A 240 -10.85 -33.44 -15.70
C GLY A 240 -10.57 -34.83 -15.11
N TRP A 241 -9.29 -35.16 -14.90
CA TRP A 241 -8.85 -36.39 -14.23
C TRP A 241 -9.38 -36.49 -12.79
N PHE A 242 -9.30 -35.39 -12.03
CA PHE A 242 -9.81 -35.36 -10.66
C PHE A 242 -11.32 -35.64 -10.63
N LYS A 243 -12.08 -35.03 -11.54
CA LYS A 243 -13.52 -35.24 -11.67
C LYS A 243 -13.89 -36.64 -12.18
N GLU A 244 -13.06 -37.26 -13.02
CA GLU A 244 -13.25 -38.64 -13.47
C GLU A 244 -13.12 -39.64 -12.31
N TYR A 245 -12.05 -39.56 -11.53
CA TYR A 245 -11.74 -40.53 -10.47
C TYR A 245 -12.48 -40.23 -9.16
N TYR A 246 -12.46 -38.99 -8.66
CA TYR A 246 -13.13 -38.59 -7.42
C TYR A 246 -14.61 -38.18 -7.63
N GLY A 247 -15.09 -38.04 -8.88
CA GLY A 247 -16.50 -37.73 -9.18
C GLY A 247 -16.93 -36.27 -8.97
N ILE A 248 -16.05 -35.42 -8.44
CA ILE A 248 -16.32 -34.04 -7.99
C ILE A 248 -15.18 -33.10 -8.42
N THR A 249 -15.31 -31.79 -8.24
CA THR A 249 -14.24 -30.82 -8.57
C THR A 249 -13.39 -30.46 -7.33
N PRO A 250 -12.10 -30.08 -7.49
CA PRO A 250 -11.20 -29.75 -6.38
C PRO A 250 -11.73 -28.69 -5.42
N GLU A 251 -12.41 -27.67 -5.95
CA GLU A 251 -12.94 -26.54 -5.19
C GLU A 251 -13.99 -26.99 -4.16
N THR A 252 -14.83 -27.97 -4.53
CA THR A 252 -15.86 -28.51 -3.63
C THR A 252 -15.26 -29.42 -2.55
N VAL A 253 -14.13 -30.07 -2.81
CA VAL A 253 -13.41 -30.86 -1.79
C VAL A 253 -12.78 -29.97 -0.73
N ILE A 254 -12.16 -28.86 -1.16
CA ILE A 254 -11.60 -27.85 -0.24
C ILE A 254 -12.72 -27.17 0.56
N ALA A 255 -13.85 -26.81 -0.08
CA ALA A 255 -15.00 -26.23 0.63
C ALA A 255 -15.64 -27.16 1.68
N LEU A 256 -15.37 -28.48 1.62
CA LEU A 256 -15.91 -29.49 2.52
C LEU A 256 -14.83 -30.24 3.33
N GLU A 257 -13.62 -29.68 3.42
CA GLU A 257 -12.43 -30.36 3.94
C GLU A 257 -12.52 -30.81 5.41
N THR A 258 -13.37 -30.19 6.23
CA THR A 258 -13.54 -30.56 7.64
C THR A 258 -14.48 -31.76 7.85
N SER A 259 -15.08 -32.31 6.77
CA SER A 259 -15.83 -33.56 6.84
C SER A 259 -14.93 -34.76 6.50
N ASP A 260 -14.40 -35.41 7.53
CA ASP A 260 -13.63 -36.66 7.38
C ASP A 260 -14.43 -37.79 6.75
N ALA A 261 -15.74 -37.85 7.00
CA ALA A 261 -16.63 -38.81 6.37
C ALA A 261 -16.74 -38.58 4.85
N PHE A 262 -16.75 -37.32 4.42
CA PHE A 262 -16.80 -36.96 3.01
C PHE A 262 -15.45 -37.19 2.31
N LYS A 263 -14.32 -36.78 2.91
CA LYS A 263 -12.97 -37.08 2.39
C LYS A 263 -12.79 -38.59 2.16
N LYS A 264 -13.09 -39.39 3.18
CA LYS A 264 -13.06 -40.86 3.10
C LYS A 264 -13.97 -41.42 1.99
N LEU A 265 -15.15 -40.83 1.76
CA LEU A 265 -16.06 -41.26 0.68
C LEU A 265 -15.43 -41.03 -0.71
N LEU A 266 -14.70 -39.94 -0.90
CA LEU A 266 -13.98 -39.62 -2.13
C LEU A 266 -12.75 -40.53 -2.32
N ASP A 267 -11.97 -40.76 -1.26
CA ASP A 267 -10.80 -41.66 -1.30
C ASP A 267 -11.21 -43.10 -1.66
N MET A 268 -12.29 -43.62 -1.02
CA MET A 268 -12.85 -44.95 -1.36
C MET A 268 -13.29 -45.02 -2.83
N ARG A 269 -13.84 -43.94 -3.41
CA ARG A 269 -14.20 -43.91 -4.84
C ARG A 269 -12.95 -43.96 -5.72
N TYR A 270 -11.93 -43.16 -5.40
CA TYR A 270 -10.70 -43.12 -6.16
C TYR A 270 -10.03 -44.50 -6.24
N GLU A 271 -9.90 -45.20 -5.10
CA GLU A 271 -9.34 -46.56 -5.10
C GLU A 271 -10.19 -47.52 -5.94
N VAL A 272 -11.53 -47.49 -5.81
CA VAL A 272 -12.46 -48.29 -6.62
C VAL A 272 -12.32 -48.03 -8.13
N TYR A 273 -12.05 -46.78 -8.55
CA TYR A 273 -11.84 -46.44 -9.95
C TYR A 273 -10.42 -46.77 -10.45
N ARG A 274 -9.40 -46.58 -9.61
CA ARG A 274 -7.99 -46.90 -9.91
C ARG A 274 -7.75 -48.40 -10.08
N TYR A 275 -8.34 -49.22 -9.21
CA TYR A 275 -8.17 -50.68 -9.23
C TYR A 275 -9.32 -51.42 -9.94
N ARG A 276 -10.12 -50.71 -10.74
CA ARG A 276 -11.27 -51.23 -11.52
C ARG A 276 -10.92 -52.40 -12.47
N ASN A 277 -9.66 -52.53 -12.86
CA ASN A 277 -9.21 -53.64 -13.71
C ASN A 277 -8.84 -54.89 -12.89
N ASP A 278 -8.40 -54.71 -11.64
CA ASP A 278 -7.86 -55.77 -10.77
C ASP A 278 -8.94 -56.35 -9.84
N VAL A 279 -9.86 -55.51 -9.37
CA VAL A 279 -11.01 -55.88 -8.51
C VAL A 279 -12.28 -56.14 -9.35
N GLY A 280 -12.18 -55.95 -10.67
CA GLY A 280 -13.31 -56.00 -11.59
C GLY A 280 -14.20 -54.74 -11.55
N THR A 281 -15.30 -54.75 -12.30
CA THR A 281 -16.25 -53.63 -12.29
C THR A 281 -16.76 -53.34 -10.87
N PRO A 282 -16.79 -52.07 -10.43
CA PRO A 282 -17.34 -51.68 -9.14
C PRO A 282 -18.69 -52.33 -8.89
N THR A 283 -18.92 -52.89 -7.70
CA THR A 283 -20.22 -53.45 -7.34
C THR A 283 -21.26 -52.36 -7.53
N ARG A 284 -22.31 -52.65 -8.33
CA ARG A 284 -23.25 -51.63 -8.81
C ARG A 284 -23.86 -50.77 -7.68
N GLY A 285 -24.08 -51.37 -6.50
CA GLY A 285 -24.55 -50.67 -5.30
C GLY A 285 -23.56 -49.67 -4.69
N PHE A 286 -22.24 -49.81 -4.91
CA PHE A 286 -21.26 -48.80 -4.51
C PHE A 286 -21.45 -47.52 -5.32
N GLU A 287 -21.51 -47.61 -6.66
CA GLU A 287 -21.66 -46.43 -7.51
C GLU A 287 -23.06 -45.81 -7.35
N GLU A 288 -24.13 -46.61 -7.31
CA GLU A 288 -25.48 -46.11 -7.05
C GLU A 288 -25.59 -45.47 -5.65
N GLY A 289 -24.91 -46.02 -4.64
CA GLY A 289 -24.84 -45.45 -3.30
C GLY A 289 -24.04 -44.16 -3.24
N PHE A 290 -22.84 -44.14 -3.82
CA PHE A 290 -21.98 -42.95 -3.90
C PHE A 290 -22.69 -41.82 -4.63
N GLN A 291 -23.32 -42.08 -5.78
CA GLN A 291 -24.02 -41.04 -6.54
C GLN A 291 -25.23 -40.47 -5.79
N LYS A 292 -25.93 -41.28 -4.97
CA LYS A 292 -26.96 -40.77 -4.05
C LYS A 292 -26.38 -39.85 -2.98
N LEU A 293 -25.28 -40.24 -2.34
CA LEU A 293 -24.61 -39.42 -1.31
C LEU A 293 -24.04 -38.13 -1.91
N LEU A 294 -23.28 -38.22 -3.00
CA LEU A 294 -22.72 -37.06 -3.69
C LEU A 294 -23.83 -36.10 -4.14
N LYS A 295 -24.94 -36.61 -4.69
CA LYS A 295 -26.08 -35.76 -5.07
C LYS A 295 -26.71 -35.08 -3.85
N ALA A 296 -26.85 -35.77 -2.72
CA ALA A 296 -27.36 -35.16 -1.49
C ALA A 296 -26.44 -34.05 -0.98
N VAL A 297 -25.13 -34.32 -0.87
CA VAL A 297 -24.11 -33.34 -0.46
C VAL A 297 -24.04 -32.17 -1.43
N LEU A 298 -24.14 -32.39 -2.74
CA LEU A 298 -24.14 -31.31 -3.74
C LEU A 298 -25.43 -30.47 -3.71
N VAL A 299 -26.58 -31.04 -3.37
CA VAL A 299 -27.83 -30.27 -3.15
C VAL A 299 -27.75 -29.47 -1.84
N ASP A 300 -27.07 -30.00 -0.83
CA ASP A 300 -26.83 -29.34 0.47
C ASP A 300 -25.55 -28.47 0.48
N THR A 301 -25.04 -28.03 -0.69
CA THR A 301 -23.83 -27.16 -0.79
C THR A 301 -24.01 -25.75 -0.24
N SER A 302 -25.23 -25.39 0.20
CA SER A 302 -25.48 -24.20 1.02
C SER A 302 -25.16 -24.41 2.51
N ALA A 303 -24.98 -25.66 2.95
CA ALA A 303 -24.67 -26.02 4.32
C ALA A 303 -23.15 -26.16 4.53
N ALA A 304 -22.68 -25.76 5.72
CA ALA A 304 -21.27 -25.86 6.09
C ALA A 304 -20.81 -27.34 6.17
N ALA A 305 -19.51 -27.58 6.05
CA ALA A 305 -18.90 -28.91 6.10
C ALA A 305 -19.27 -29.74 7.36
N GLU A 306 -19.53 -29.09 8.50
CA GLU A 306 -20.10 -29.74 9.69
C GLU A 306 -21.47 -30.40 9.45
N SER A 307 -22.32 -29.79 8.61
CA SER A 307 -23.62 -30.35 8.22
C SER A 307 -23.42 -31.64 7.43
N VAL A 308 -22.50 -31.63 6.45
CA VAL A 308 -22.13 -32.83 5.67
C VAL A 308 -21.59 -33.94 6.57
N GLN A 309 -20.76 -33.62 7.55
CA GLN A 309 -20.30 -34.59 8.56
C GLN A 309 -21.48 -35.16 9.37
N LYS A 310 -22.39 -34.30 9.86
CA LYS A 310 -23.59 -34.72 10.62
C LYS A 310 -24.59 -35.50 9.76
N LEU A 311 -24.66 -35.24 8.45
CA LEU A 311 -25.53 -35.92 7.49
C LEU A 311 -25.07 -37.36 7.20
N LEU A 312 -23.75 -37.58 7.14
CA LEU A 312 -23.12 -38.87 6.84
C LEU A 312 -22.87 -39.74 8.09
N VAL A 313 -22.50 -39.14 9.23
CA VAL A 313 -22.08 -39.87 10.45
C VAL A 313 -22.60 -39.29 11.77
N GLY A 314 -23.59 -38.40 11.75
CA GLY A 314 -24.22 -37.89 12.98
C GLY A 314 -25.08 -38.93 13.71
N ASP A 315 -25.42 -38.64 14.97
CA ASP A 315 -26.13 -39.57 15.87
C ASP A 315 -27.54 -39.97 15.39
N ASN A 316 -28.17 -39.12 14.57
CA ASN A 316 -29.47 -39.37 13.97
C ASN A 316 -29.34 -40.36 12.79
N LYS A 317 -30.01 -41.51 12.88
CA LYS A 317 -30.08 -42.51 11.79
C LYS A 317 -30.84 -41.97 10.57
N THR A 318 -30.14 -41.28 9.68
CA THR A 318 -30.64 -40.88 8.36
C THR A 318 -30.55 -42.02 7.34
N GLU A 319 -31.34 -41.95 6.27
CA GLU A 319 -31.19 -42.86 5.12
C GLU A 319 -29.78 -42.74 4.51
N LEU A 320 -29.28 -41.50 4.39
CA LEU A 320 -27.96 -41.20 3.84
C LEU A 320 -26.83 -41.76 4.71
N GLY A 321 -26.89 -41.60 6.04
CA GLY A 321 -25.93 -42.23 6.96
C GLY A 321 -25.98 -43.76 6.89
N SER A 322 -27.15 -44.34 6.66
CA SER A 322 -27.31 -45.79 6.45
C SER A 322 -26.68 -46.26 5.14
N ILE A 323 -26.81 -45.49 4.05
CA ILE A 323 -26.13 -45.72 2.77
C ILE A 323 -24.61 -45.60 2.93
N TYR A 324 -24.13 -44.56 3.62
CA TYR A 324 -22.70 -44.34 3.90
C TYR A 324 -22.08 -45.47 4.74
N GLN A 325 -22.79 -45.95 5.77
CA GLN A 325 -22.37 -47.12 6.55
C GLN A 325 -22.33 -48.40 5.69
N SER A 326 -23.33 -48.63 4.82
CA SER A 326 -23.35 -49.77 3.90
C SER A 326 -22.16 -49.77 2.92
N ILE A 327 -21.81 -48.59 2.37
CA ILE A 327 -20.62 -48.40 1.53
C ILE A 327 -19.35 -48.69 2.33
N CYS A 328 -19.21 -48.14 3.54
CA CYS A 328 -18.05 -48.39 4.40
C CYS A 328 -17.88 -49.87 4.76
N ILE A 329 -18.98 -50.59 5.04
CA ILE A 329 -18.96 -52.03 5.35
C ILE A 329 -18.51 -52.84 4.13
N THR A 330 -19.09 -52.54 2.96
CA THR A 330 -18.73 -53.19 1.68
C THR A 330 -17.25 -52.98 1.34
N TRP A 331 -16.76 -51.75 1.52
CA TRP A 331 -15.36 -51.37 1.31
C TRP A 331 -14.40 -52.08 2.28
N ASN A 332 -14.71 -52.08 3.58
CA ASN A 332 -13.91 -52.75 4.60
C ASN A 332 -13.85 -54.27 4.35
N ALA A 333 -14.95 -54.89 3.90
CA ALA A 333 -14.98 -56.31 3.55
C ALA A 333 -14.07 -56.63 2.35
N ALA A 334 -14.17 -55.86 1.26
CA ALA A 334 -13.34 -56.04 0.07
C ALA A 334 -11.83 -55.88 0.37
N THR A 335 -11.46 -54.79 1.06
CA THR A 335 -10.05 -54.54 1.44
C THR A 335 -9.49 -55.59 2.40
N THR A 336 -10.32 -56.17 3.27
CA THR A 336 -9.89 -57.29 4.14
C THR A 336 -9.54 -58.55 3.33
N VAL A 337 -10.24 -58.81 2.22
CA VAL A 337 -9.94 -59.95 1.32
C VAL A 337 -8.67 -59.71 0.50
N SER A 338 -8.48 -58.52 -0.07
CA SER A 338 -7.22 -58.20 -0.78
C SER A 338 -5.99 -58.29 0.14
N ASN A 339 -6.13 -57.83 1.39
CA ASN A 339 -5.10 -57.93 2.44
C ASN A 339 -4.85 -59.37 2.95
N LEU A 340 -5.59 -60.38 2.48
CA LEU A 340 -5.28 -61.79 2.69
C LEU A 340 -4.41 -62.34 1.56
N HIS A 341 -4.75 -62.08 0.29
CA HIS A 341 -3.93 -62.55 -0.83
C HIS A 341 -2.55 -61.88 -0.90
N GLU A 342 -2.38 -60.60 -0.50
CA GLU A 342 -1.04 -60.01 -0.34
C GLU A 342 -0.21 -60.69 0.77
N LYS A 343 -0.82 -61.38 1.74
CA LYS A 343 -0.13 -62.15 2.80
C LYS A 343 0.16 -63.59 2.41
N GLU A 344 -0.40 -64.08 1.31
CA GLU A 344 -0.13 -65.40 0.74
C GLU A 344 0.95 -65.35 -0.36
N ALA A 345 1.36 -64.15 -0.77
CA ALA A 345 2.29 -63.89 -1.88
C ALA A 345 3.74 -63.55 -1.47
N PHE A 346 4.06 -63.51 -0.16
CA PHE A 346 5.38 -63.09 0.38
C PHE A 346 5.82 -63.91 1.61
#